data_AF-A0A0A2MUB7-F1
#
_entry.id   AF-A0A0A2MUB7-F1
#
_cell.length_a   1.000
_cell.length_b   1.000
_cell.length_c   1.000
_cell.angle_alpha   90.00
_cell.angle_beta   90.00
_cell.angle_gamma   90.00
#
_symmetry.space_group_name_H-M   'P 1'
#
loop_
_entity.id
_entity.type
_entity.pdbx_description
1 polymer ?
#
loop_
_entity_poly.entity_id
_entity_poly.type
_entity_poly.pdbx_seq_one_letter_code
_entity_poly.pdbx_strand_id
1 'polypeptide(L)'
;MDETSAPASKLIVTRFITSFLPEILPATQSATTELTHITTVLNTLFTKMYGLHINAEVIFEAFESLAYCISVIEPRKPSMGSKPYIETNSHAIFLNVAPIAMHDMEILAAYQQNDDQSLSMESGELLLKLELFDYR
;
A
#
# COMPACT_ATOMS: atom_id res chain seq x y z
N MET A 1 -6.93 -1.52 -26.69
CA MET A 1 -6.92 -0.10 -26.29
C MET A 1 -6.09 -0.09 -25.02
N ASP A 2 -4.86 0.40 -25.10
CA ASP A 2 -4.01 0.57 -23.92
C ASP A 2 -4.53 1.77 -23.13
N GLU A 3 -5.33 1.52 -22.09
CA GLU A 3 -5.52 2.50 -21.03
C GLU A 3 -4.25 2.49 -20.19
N THR A 4 -3.22 3.22 -20.64
CA THR A 4 -2.06 3.51 -19.81
C THR A 4 -2.53 4.44 -18.69
N SER A 5 -2.89 3.84 -17.55
CA SER A 5 -3.16 4.57 -16.31
C SER A 5 -1.98 5.48 -15.98
N ALA A 6 -2.29 6.70 -15.54
CA ALA A 6 -1.25 7.67 -15.21
C ALA A 6 -0.54 7.25 -13.90
N PRO A 7 0.78 7.50 -13.76
CA PRO A 7 1.47 7.20 -12.51
C PRO A 7 0.96 8.12 -11.39
N ALA A 8 0.63 7.54 -10.23
CA ALA A 8 0.28 8.28 -9.04
C ALA A 8 1.51 9.03 -8.50
N SER A 9 1.31 10.28 -8.06
CA SER A 9 2.39 11.04 -7.43
C SER A 9 2.66 10.55 -6.01
N LYS A 10 3.92 10.65 -5.57
CA LYS A 10 4.33 10.37 -4.18
C LYS A 10 3.49 11.12 -3.15
N LEU A 11 3.08 12.35 -3.45
CA LEU A 11 2.24 13.15 -2.57
C LEU A 11 0.88 12.48 -2.30
N ILE A 12 0.21 12.02 -3.35
CA ILE A 12 -1.10 11.36 -3.23
C ILE A 12 -0.95 10.03 -2.46
N VAL A 13 0.06 9.24 -2.80
CA VAL A 13 0.34 7.96 -2.12
C VAL A 13 0.64 8.17 -0.64
N THR A 14 1.44 9.18 -0.30
CA THR A 14 1.75 9.53 1.09
C THR A 14 0.49 9.91 1.86
N ARG A 15 -0.35 10.81 1.30
CA ARG A 15 -1.63 11.20 1.92
C ARG A 15 -2.56 10.02 2.15
N PHE A 16 -2.59 9.09 1.19
CA PHE A 16 -3.37 7.87 1.30
C PHE A 16 -2.87 6.99 2.45
N ILE A 17 -1.57 6.68 2.49
CA ILE A 17 -0.97 5.86 3.56
C ILE A 17 -1.26 6.47 4.93
N THR A 18 -1.07 7.79 5.10
CA THR A 18 -1.37 8.47 6.38
C THR A 18 -2.85 8.35 6.78
N SER A 19 -3.76 8.33 5.81
CA SER A 19 -5.20 8.34 6.06
C SER A 19 -5.78 6.94 6.29
N PHE A 20 -5.16 5.90 5.73
CA PHE A 20 -5.74 4.55 5.65
C PHE A 20 -4.87 3.45 6.23
N LEU A 21 -3.54 3.63 6.32
CA LEU A 21 -2.60 2.58 6.73
C LEU A 21 -1.76 3.01 7.94
N PRO A 22 -2.34 3.15 9.14
CA PRO A 22 -1.61 3.57 10.33
C PRO A 22 -0.48 2.60 10.69
N GLU A 23 0.65 3.16 11.16
CA GLU A 23 1.77 2.39 11.68
C GLU A 23 1.40 1.71 13.02
N ILE A 24 1.95 0.51 13.27
CA ILE A 24 1.95 -0.07 14.62
C ILE A 24 3.26 0.26 15.33
N LEU A 25 3.15 0.74 16.57
CA LEU A 25 4.30 0.92 17.45
C LEU A 25 5.05 -0.42 17.66
N PRO A 26 6.40 -0.41 17.73
CA PRO A 26 7.22 -1.62 17.78
C PRO A 26 6.90 -2.62 18.90
N ALA A 27 6.16 -2.19 19.93
CA ALA A 27 5.93 -2.97 21.14
C ALA A 27 4.72 -3.93 21.09
N THR A 28 3.81 -3.80 20.11
CA THR A 28 2.47 -4.42 20.23
C THR A 28 2.06 -5.45 19.20
N GLN A 29 2.86 -5.74 18.17
CA GLN A 29 2.62 -6.89 17.28
C GLN A 29 3.79 -7.09 16.30
N SER A 30 4.20 -8.33 16.10
CA SER A 30 5.17 -8.74 15.06
C SER A 30 4.54 -8.85 13.67
N ALA A 31 3.35 -8.27 13.49
CA ALA A 31 2.62 -8.38 12.23
C ALA A 31 3.24 -7.39 11.25
N THR A 32 4.01 -7.94 10.32
CA THR A 32 4.58 -7.18 9.21
C THR A 32 3.90 -7.60 7.91
N THR A 33 3.81 -6.69 6.96
CA THR A 33 3.20 -6.95 5.66
C THR A 33 4.21 -6.71 4.55
N GLU A 34 4.28 -7.63 3.59
CA GLU A 34 5.21 -7.55 2.47
C GLU A 34 4.87 -6.34 1.56
N LEU A 35 5.90 -5.60 1.13
CA LEU A 35 5.74 -4.41 0.28
C LEU A 35 5.03 -4.73 -1.04
N THR A 36 5.30 -5.89 -1.63
CA THR A 36 4.67 -6.35 -2.88
C THR A 36 3.18 -6.60 -2.72
N HIS A 37 2.77 -7.15 -1.57
CA HIS A 37 1.38 -7.37 -1.23
C HIS A 37 0.66 -6.02 -1.09
N ILE A 38 1.22 -5.09 -0.31
CA ILE A 38 0.70 -3.73 -0.18
C ILE A 38 0.59 -3.07 -1.56
N THR A 39 1.61 -3.20 -2.40
CA THR A 39 1.62 -2.65 -3.76
C THR A 39 0.48 -3.18 -4.62
N THR A 40 0.18 -4.48 -4.50
CA THR A 40 -0.90 -5.13 -5.26
C THR A 40 -2.28 -4.63 -4.84
N VAL A 41 -2.51 -4.55 -3.52
CA VAL A 41 -3.77 -4.06 -2.94
C VAL A 41 -4.00 -2.60 -3.34
N LEU A 42 -2.99 -1.74 -3.15
CA LEU A 42 -3.10 -0.31 -3.47
C LEU A 42 -3.30 -0.07 -4.97
N ASN A 43 -2.60 -0.81 -5.84
CA ASN A 43 -2.80 -0.69 -7.29
C ASN A 43 -4.21 -1.07 -7.73
N THR A 44 -4.80 -2.11 -7.12
CA THR A 44 -6.17 -2.52 -7.40
C THR A 44 -7.14 -1.38 -7.10
N LEU A 45 -7.01 -0.75 -5.93
CA LEU A 45 -7.84 0.36 -5.51
C LEU A 45 -7.65 1.59 -6.40
N PHE A 46 -6.40 2.03 -6.60
CA PHE A 46 -6.09 3.27 -7.33
C PHE A 46 -6.41 3.18 -8.83
N THR A 47 -6.18 2.02 -9.44
CA THR A 47 -6.49 1.84 -10.86
C THR A 47 -7.99 1.91 -11.08
N LYS A 48 -8.77 1.22 -10.25
CA LYS A 48 -10.23 1.15 -10.41
C LYS A 48 -10.91 2.47 -10.03
N MET A 49 -10.49 3.11 -8.96
CA MET A 49 -11.15 4.33 -8.45
C MET A 49 -10.68 5.61 -9.11
N TYR A 50 -9.39 5.70 -9.45
CA TYR A 50 -8.77 6.95 -9.88
C TYR A 50 -8.12 6.86 -11.27
N GLY A 51 -8.07 5.68 -11.88
CA GLY A 51 -7.35 5.47 -13.15
C GLY A 51 -5.84 5.64 -13.02
N LEU A 52 -5.30 5.43 -11.81
CA LEU A 52 -3.89 5.65 -11.49
C LEU A 52 -3.15 4.34 -11.19
N HIS A 53 -1.91 4.22 -11.66
CA HIS A 53 -0.98 3.15 -11.30
C HIS A 53 0.07 3.65 -10.31
N ILE A 54 0.47 2.80 -9.37
CA ILE A 54 1.48 3.13 -8.37
C ILE A 54 2.65 2.16 -8.46
N ASN A 55 3.85 2.71 -8.67
CA ASN A 55 5.08 1.92 -8.60
C ASN A 55 5.42 1.58 -7.14
N ALA A 56 5.97 0.38 -6.91
CA ALA A 56 6.44 -0.05 -5.59
C ALA A 56 7.45 0.94 -4.97
N GLU A 57 8.28 1.59 -5.80
CA GLU A 57 9.22 2.64 -5.38
C GLU A 57 8.52 3.82 -4.71
N VAL A 58 7.41 4.29 -5.30
CA VAL A 58 6.64 5.41 -4.76
C VAL A 58 6.02 5.05 -3.41
N ILE A 59 5.55 3.80 -3.27
CA ILE A 59 4.97 3.29 -2.02
C ILE A 59 6.04 3.18 -0.94
N PHE A 60 7.19 2.57 -1.27
CA PHE A 60 8.32 2.45 -0.36
C PHE A 60 8.80 3.82 0.11
N GLU A 61 9.04 4.74 -0.82
CA GLU A 61 9.48 6.09 -0.51
C GLU A 61 8.48 6.84 0.37
N ALA A 62 7.17 6.61 0.19
CA ALA A 62 6.14 7.20 1.03
C ALA A 62 6.19 6.66 2.46
N PHE A 63 6.31 5.33 2.64
CA PHE A 63 6.49 4.73 3.97
C PHE A 63 7.80 5.19 4.65
N GLU A 64 8.90 5.27 3.90
CA GLU A 64 10.18 5.78 4.40
C GLU A 64 10.07 7.24 4.82
N SER A 65 9.39 8.08 4.02
CA SER A 65 9.18 9.51 4.33
C SER A 65 8.29 9.71 5.56
N LEU A 66 7.41 8.75 5.84
CA LEU A 66 6.56 8.72 7.04
C LEU A 66 7.27 8.07 8.25
N ALA A 67 8.53 7.68 8.11
CA ALA A 67 9.35 7.03 9.14
C ALA A 67 8.77 5.71 9.68
N TYR A 68 8.02 4.96 8.85
CA TYR A 68 7.51 3.66 9.25
C TYR A 68 8.66 2.68 9.49
N CYS A 69 8.49 1.77 10.44
CA CYS A 69 9.45 0.70 10.66
C CYS A 69 9.48 -0.26 9.46
N ILE A 70 10.63 -0.31 8.80
CA ILE A 70 10.92 -1.18 7.66
C ILE A 70 11.85 -2.30 8.12
N SER A 71 11.43 -3.55 7.92
CA SER A 71 12.24 -4.74 8.12
C SER A 71 12.64 -5.33 6.77
N VAL A 72 13.92 -5.66 6.60
CA VAL A 72 14.43 -6.30 5.38
C VAL A 72 15.07 -7.62 5.76
N ILE A 73 14.59 -8.72 5.20
CA ILE A 73 15.23 -10.03 5.38
C ILE A 73 16.38 -10.12 4.37
N GLU A 74 17.59 -9.74 4.79
CA GLU A 74 18.81 -9.78 3.95
C GLU A 74 19.86 -10.76 4.50
N PRO A 75 20.62 -11.44 3.64
CA PRO A 75 22.07 -11.50 3.76
C PRO A 75 22.66 -10.29 3.03
N ARG A 76 23.12 -9.28 3.79
CA ARG A 76 23.77 -8.06 3.24
C ARG A 76 24.81 -8.43 2.18
N LYS A 77 24.67 -7.89 0.96
CA LYS A 77 25.74 -7.93 -0.06
C LYS A 77 26.56 -6.64 0.04
N PRO A 78 27.81 -6.69 0.54
CA PRO A 78 28.63 -5.50 0.80
C PRO A 78 28.92 -4.65 -0.45
N SER A 79 28.75 -5.21 -1.65
CA SER A 79 29.09 -4.58 -2.92
C SER A 79 28.05 -3.57 -3.45
N MET A 80 26.85 -3.48 -2.86
CA MET A 80 25.73 -2.74 -3.46
C MET A 80 25.53 -1.30 -2.94
N GLY A 81 26.27 -0.88 -1.91
CA GLY A 81 26.05 0.44 -1.29
C GLY A 81 24.58 0.65 -0.87
N SER A 82 24.15 1.90 -0.73
CA SER A 82 22.80 2.29 -0.30
C SER A 82 21.76 2.41 -1.45
N LYS A 83 21.96 1.72 -2.59
CA LYS A 83 21.00 1.71 -3.71
C LYS A 83 19.92 0.63 -3.50
N PRO A 84 18.68 0.85 -4.02
CA PRO A 84 17.46 0.66 -3.27
C PRO A 84 17.10 -0.82 -3.13
N TYR A 85 16.82 -1.22 -1.90
CA TYR A 85 16.36 -2.55 -1.48
C TYR A 85 15.22 -3.14 -2.35
N ILE A 86 14.47 -2.28 -3.05
CA ILE A 86 13.27 -2.63 -3.81
C ILE A 86 13.57 -3.48 -5.05
N GLU A 87 14.60 -3.15 -5.83
CA GLU A 87 14.87 -3.84 -7.11
C GLU A 87 15.27 -5.31 -6.89
N THR A 88 15.94 -5.60 -5.78
CA THR A 88 16.46 -6.94 -5.48
C THR A 88 15.64 -7.70 -4.46
N ASN A 89 14.96 -7.01 -3.56
CA ASN A 89 14.39 -7.59 -2.35
C ASN A 89 12.99 -7.07 -2.03
N SER A 90 12.23 -6.49 -2.98
CA SER A 90 10.85 -6.04 -2.69
C SER A 90 10.00 -7.09 -1.97
N HIS A 91 10.17 -8.37 -2.32
CA HIS A 91 9.52 -9.52 -1.67
C HIS A 91 9.98 -9.83 -0.23
N ALA A 92 11.11 -9.25 0.17
CA ALA A 92 11.72 -9.40 1.48
C ALA A 92 11.74 -8.08 2.25
N ILE A 93 11.03 -7.06 1.77
CA ILE A 93 10.75 -5.81 2.48
C ILE A 93 9.39 -5.95 3.18
N PHE A 94 9.40 -5.73 4.48
CA PHE A 94 8.27 -5.91 5.37
C PHE A 94 8.01 -4.61 6.13
N LEU A 95 6.75 -4.17 6.16
CA LEU A 95 6.32 -2.91 6.76
C LEU A 95 5.42 -3.18 7.97
N ASN A 96 5.60 -2.40 9.04
CA ASN A 96 4.74 -2.47 10.24
C ASN A 96 3.44 -1.68 10.04
N VAL A 97 2.50 -2.27 9.32
CA VAL A 97 1.16 -1.71 9.10
C VAL A 97 0.13 -2.44 9.95
N ALA A 98 -0.85 -1.73 10.51
CA ALA A 98 -1.91 -2.33 11.31
C ALA A 98 -2.67 -3.45 10.53
N PRO A 99 -2.75 -4.69 11.06
CA PRO A 99 -3.41 -5.80 10.36
C PRO A 99 -4.86 -5.52 9.99
N ILE A 100 -5.62 -4.88 10.88
CA ILE A 100 -7.00 -4.45 10.60
C ILE A 100 -7.04 -3.48 9.42
N ALA A 101 -6.14 -2.51 9.37
CA ALA A 101 -6.13 -1.55 8.27
C ALA A 101 -5.76 -2.19 6.93
N MET A 102 -4.82 -3.15 6.92
CA MET A 102 -4.53 -3.93 5.71
C MET A 102 -5.71 -4.81 5.30
N HIS A 103 -6.36 -5.48 6.26
CA HIS A 103 -7.54 -6.29 6.02
C HIS A 103 -8.69 -5.49 5.41
N ASP A 104 -8.94 -4.29 5.95
CA ASP A 104 -9.93 -3.35 5.41
C ASP A 104 -9.63 -3.01 3.93
N MET A 105 -8.36 -2.76 3.60
CA MET A 105 -7.95 -2.48 2.22
C MET A 105 -8.09 -3.70 1.31
N GLU A 106 -7.84 -4.91 1.80
CA GLU A 106 -8.03 -6.15 1.06
C GLU A 106 -9.50 -6.40 0.72
N ILE A 107 -10.41 -6.19 1.69
CA ILE A 107 -11.85 -6.28 1.46
C ILE A 107 -12.28 -5.31 0.36
N LEU A 108 -11.81 -4.06 0.44
CA LEU A 108 -12.11 -3.04 -0.57
C LEU A 108 -11.54 -3.41 -1.94
N ALA A 109 -10.30 -3.91 -2.00
CA ALA A 109 -9.70 -4.34 -3.26
C ALA A 109 -10.47 -5.52 -3.88
N ALA A 110 -10.90 -6.49 -3.06
CA ALA A 110 -11.71 -7.62 -3.51
C ALA A 110 -13.10 -7.18 -4.01
N TYR A 111 -13.73 -6.22 -3.32
CA TYR A 111 -14.99 -5.62 -3.77
C TYR A 111 -14.84 -4.96 -5.14
N GLN A 112 -13.79 -4.17 -5.34
CA GLN A 112 -13.51 -3.47 -6.59
C GLN A 112 -13.17 -4.41 -7.77
N GLN A 113 -12.67 -5.62 -7.49
CA GLN A 113 -12.36 -6.63 -8.52
C GLN A 113 -13.59 -7.44 -8.94
N ASN A 114 -14.47 -7.81 -8.00
CA ASN A 114 -15.54 -8.77 -8.27
C ASN A 114 -16.92 -8.13 -8.52
N ASP A 115 -17.05 -6.79 -8.37
CA ASP A 115 -18.34 -6.07 -8.37
C ASP A 115 -19.39 -6.75 -7.45
N ASP A 116 -18.92 -7.44 -6.40
CA ASP A 116 -19.74 -8.30 -5.55
C ASP A 116 -20.42 -7.49 -4.44
N GLN A 117 -21.71 -7.24 -4.62
CA GLN A 117 -22.55 -6.45 -3.71
C GLN A 117 -22.76 -7.11 -2.34
N SER A 118 -22.38 -8.39 -2.15
CA SER A 118 -22.52 -9.08 -0.87
C SER A 118 -21.59 -8.54 0.23
N LEU A 119 -20.49 -7.89 -0.14
CA LEU A 119 -19.55 -7.22 0.78
C LEU A 119 -20.01 -5.81 1.20
N SER A 120 -21.14 -5.31 0.69
CA SER A 120 -21.58 -3.91 0.86
C SER A 120 -21.87 -3.48 2.30
N MET A 121 -22.25 -4.40 3.20
CA MET A 121 -22.53 -4.05 4.61
C MET A 121 -21.27 -3.84 5.46
N GLU A 122 -20.19 -4.61 5.23
CA GLU A 122 -18.93 -4.46 5.99
C GLU A 122 -18.02 -3.38 5.40
N SER A 123 -18.17 -3.08 4.10
CA SER A 123 -17.33 -2.10 3.39
C SER A 123 -17.93 -0.69 3.31
N GLY A 124 -19.18 -0.47 3.73
CA GLY A 124 -19.89 0.80 3.50
C GLY A 124 -19.18 2.05 4.05
N GLU A 125 -18.73 2.02 5.31
CA GLU A 125 -18.00 3.16 5.91
C GLU A 125 -16.62 3.36 5.28
N LEU A 126 -15.95 2.26 4.92
CA LEU A 126 -14.64 2.28 4.27
C LEU A 126 -14.71 2.82 2.84
N LEU A 127 -15.75 2.43 2.09
CA LEU A 127 -16.06 2.95 0.77
C LEU A 127 -16.37 4.44 0.83
N LEU A 128 -17.19 4.89 1.76
CA LEU A 128 -17.46 6.32 1.96
C LEU A 128 -16.18 7.09 2.27
N LYS A 129 -15.32 6.56 3.16
CA LYS A 129 -14.03 7.19 3.48
C LYS A 129 -13.12 7.28 2.25
N LEU A 130 -13.11 6.23 1.41
CA LEU A 130 -12.38 6.18 0.15
C LEU A 130 -12.94 7.15 -0.90
N GLU A 131 -14.26 7.25 -1.07
CA GLU A 131 -14.92 8.20 -1.98
C GLU A 131 -14.67 9.66 -1.57
N LEU A 132 -14.61 9.91 -0.25
CA LEU A 132 -14.30 11.22 0.31
C LEU A 132 -12.80 11.55 0.30
N PHE A 133 -11.93 10.60 -0.09
CA PHE A 133 -10.51 10.87 -0.23
C PHE A 133 -10.25 11.79 -1.43
N ASP A 134 -10.00 13.06 -1.12
CA ASP A 134 -9.67 14.05 -2.15
C ASP A 134 -8.23 13.90 -2.64
N TYR A 135 -8.09 13.23 -3.79
CA TYR A 135 -6.82 13.02 -4.48
C TYR A 135 -6.42 14.15 -5.43
N ARG A 136 -7.30 15.15 -5.65
CA ARG A 136 -7.08 16.27 -6.58
C ARG A 136 -6.15 17.34 -6.01
#